data_AF-A0A354H3V6-F1
#
_entry.id   AF-A0A354H3V6-F1
#
_cell.length_a   1.000
_cell.length_b   1.000
_cell.length_c   1.000
_cell.angle_alpha   90.00
_cell.angle_beta   90.00
_cell.angle_gamma   90.00
#
_symmetry.space_group_name_H-M   'P 1'
#
loop_
_entity.id
_entity.type
_entity.pdbx_description
1 polymer ?
#
loop_
_entity_poly.entity_id
_entity_poly.type
_entity_poly.pdbx_seq_one_letter_code
_entity_poly.pdbx_strand_id
1 'polypeptide(L)'
;MNQSFVSGFVDTPSGRLPQVSSVLVWPDRWGSIKARWGVGRMEYKVDPGLYALDTPDNNSLVFVSANYKMSFDRLRQALAGRSGWILVLDTKGINVWCAAGKGTFGTEELVKRIESSGLKKVVNHRKLILPQLGAPGIAAHKVKQISGFNVHYGPIRAEDLPVYLDAGFKATAQMRIKTFPLKERAVLIPIELVEAMKAFLITASVFFIISGIGGPL
;
A
#
# COMPACT_ATOMS: atom_id res chain seq x y z
N MET A 1 -13.64 -9.02 -0.88
CA MET A 1 -12.84 -10.14 -0.32
C MET A 1 -13.15 -10.29 1.17
N ASN A 2 -12.86 -11.42 1.84
CA ASN A 2 -13.02 -11.45 3.30
C ASN A 2 -11.89 -10.64 3.95
N GLN A 3 -12.21 -9.46 4.48
CA GLN A 3 -11.24 -8.53 5.07
C GLN A 3 -11.17 -8.67 6.59
N SER A 4 -10.49 -9.72 7.06
CA SER A 4 -10.41 -10.05 8.50
C SER A 4 -9.77 -8.98 9.40
N PHE A 5 -9.14 -7.95 8.83
CA PHE A 5 -8.54 -6.83 9.55
C PHE A 5 -9.51 -5.66 9.78
N VAL A 6 -10.73 -5.72 9.22
CA VAL A 6 -11.79 -4.76 9.50
C VAL A 6 -12.35 -5.08 10.88
N SER A 7 -12.21 -4.13 11.82
CA SER A 7 -12.61 -4.29 13.22
C SER A 7 -14.04 -3.85 13.49
N GLY A 8 -14.67 -3.15 12.55
CA GLY A 8 -16.00 -2.59 12.71
C GLY A 8 -16.39 -1.69 11.55
N PHE A 9 -17.36 -0.82 11.79
CA PHE A 9 -17.84 0.15 10.81
C PHE A 9 -18.17 1.48 11.49
N VAL A 10 -17.93 2.57 10.78
CA VAL A 10 -18.28 3.94 11.22
C VAL A 10 -19.30 4.52 10.26
N ASP A 11 -20.37 5.10 10.79
CA ASP A 11 -21.36 5.80 9.99
C ASP A 11 -20.84 7.20 9.63
N THR A 12 -20.92 7.53 8.34
CA THR A 12 -20.51 8.82 7.81
C THR A 12 -21.58 9.40 6.89
N PRO A 13 -21.52 10.70 6.55
CA PRO A 13 -22.42 11.30 5.56
C PRO A 13 -22.36 10.64 4.17
N SER A 14 -21.33 9.84 3.89
CA SER A 14 -21.18 9.07 2.64
C SER A 14 -21.63 7.62 2.76
N GLY A 15 -22.17 7.22 3.91
CA GLY A 15 -22.59 5.86 4.22
C GLY A 15 -21.69 5.19 5.26
N ARG A 16 -21.91 3.89 5.45
CA ARG A 16 -21.22 3.07 6.44
C ARG A 16 -19.86 2.64 5.90
N LEU A 17 -18.78 3.08 6.54
CA LEU A 17 -17.40 2.84 6.11
C LEU A 17 -16.69 1.82 7.01
N PRO A 18 -15.83 0.95 6.47
CA PRO A 18 -15.07 -0.03 7.25
C PRO A 18 -14.08 0.66 8.19
N GLN A 19 -14.03 0.19 9.43
CA GLN A 19 -13.08 0.63 10.45
C GLN A 19 -11.92 -0.37 10.56
N VAL A 20 -10.70 0.15 10.67
CA VAL A 20 -9.47 -0.64 10.82
C VAL A 20 -8.62 -0.10 11.96
N SER A 21 -7.81 -0.96 12.56
CA SER A 21 -6.88 -0.55 13.63
C SER A 21 -5.48 -0.28 13.10
N SER A 22 -4.75 0.63 13.75
CA SER A 22 -3.31 0.79 13.57
C SER A 22 -2.50 -0.42 14.06
N VAL A 23 -3.06 -1.24 14.96
CA VAL A 23 -2.43 -2.48 15.45
C VAL A 23 -2.65 -3.63 14.46
N LEU A 24 -1.55 -4.25 14.01
CA LEU A 24 -1.62 -5.43 13.13
C LEU A 24 -1.95 -6.68 13.94
N VAL A 25 -2.99 -7.42 13.53
CA VAL A 25 -3.32 -8.72 14.11
C VAL A 25 -2.42 -9.81 13.51
N TRP A 26 -2.40 -10.99 14.16
CA TRP A 26 -1.55 -12.10 13.70
C TRP A 26 -1.77 -12.46 12.22
N PRO A 27 -3.02 -12.58 11.70
CA PRO A 27 -3.26 -12.85 10.28
C PRO A 27 -2.59 -11.87 9.31
N ASP A 28 -2.44 -10.60 9.68
CA ASP A 28 -1.78 -9.58 8.84
C ASP A 28 -0.29 -9.84 8.70
N ARG A 29 0.35 -10.21 9.83
CA ARG A 29 1.79 -10.49 9.89
C ARG A 29 2.11 -11.73 9.06
N TRP A 30 1.28 -12.76 9.18
CA TRP A 30 1.46 -14.00 8.43
C TRP A 30 1.13 -13.89 6.96
N GLY A 31 0.07 -13.14 6.61
CA GLY A 31 -0.20 -12.81 5.22
C GLY A 31 0.98 -12.09 4.56
N SER A 32 1.59 -11.15 5.29
CA SER A 32 2.80 -10.45 4.84
C SER A 32 3.99 -11.40 4.66
N ILE A 33 4.19 -12.35 5.57
CA ILE A 33 5.23 -13.38 5.43
C ILE A 33 4.96 -14.25 4.20
N LYS A 34 3.77 -14.85 4.09
CA LYS A 34 3.35 -15.67 2.93
C LYS A 34 3.59 -14.96 1.60
N ALA A 35 3.18 -13.70 1.49
CA ALA A 35 3.36 -12.92 0.27
C ALA A 35 4.84 -12.59 -0.05
N ARG A 36 5.74 -12.58 0.94
CA ARG A 36 7.19 -12.50 0.71
C ARG A 36 7.78 -13.80 0.18
N TRP A 37 7.23 -14.94 0.59
CA TRP A 37 7.57 -16.27 0.07
C TRP A 37 6.79 -16.65 -1.21
N GLY A 38 6.13 -15.68 -1.85
CA GLY A 38 5.37 -15.90 -3.09
C GLY A 38 4.02 -16.60 -2.92
N VAL A 39 3.64 -17.01 -1.71
CA VAL A 39 2.37 -17.70 -1.44
C VAL A 39 1.22 -16.69 -1.45
N GLY A 40 0.31 -16.82 -2.42
CA GLY A 40 -0.85 -15.94 -2.56
C GLY A 40 -0.50 -14.47 -2.82
N ARG A 41 0.73 -14.17 -3.22
CA ARG A 41 1.27 -12.80 -3.35
C ARG A 41 0.44 -11.93 -4.30
N MET A 42 -0.03 -12.50 -5.42
CA MET A 42 -0.79 -11.78 -6.45
C MET A 42 -2.20 -11.38 -5.99
N GLU A 43 -2.74 -12.10 -5.01
CA GLU A 43 -4.06 -11.84 -4.43
C GLU A 43 -3.99 -11.17 -3.05
N TYR A 44 -2.80 -10.79 -2.58
CA TYR A 44 -2.61 -10.14 -1.28
C TYR A 44 -2.96 -8.65 -1.33
N LYS A 45 -4.25 -8.37 -1.52
CA LYS A 45 -4.80 -7.02 -1.73
C LYS A 45 -5.98 -6.71 -0.80
N VAL A 46 -6.27 -5.42 -0.66
CA VAL A 46 -7.41 -4.84 0.06
C VAL A 46 -8.42 -4.34 -0.96
N ASP A 47 -9.72 -4.31 -0.63
CA ASP A 47 -10.70 -3.72 -1.54
C ASP A 47 -10.48 -2.19 -1.61
N PRO A 48 -10.38 -1.58 -2.79
CA PRO A 48 -10.19 -0.13 -2.92
C PRO A 48 -11.36 0.66 -2.34
N GLY A 49 -11.09 1.74 -1.61
CA GLY A 49 -12.14 2.49 -0.92
C GLY A 49 -11.60 3.37 0.20
N LEU A 50 -12.52 3.91 1.00
CA LEU A 50 -12.22 4.75 2.15
C LEU A 50 -12.39 3.95 3.44
N TYR A 51 -11.37 4.00 4.30
CA TYR A 51 -11.32 3.27 5.56
C TYR A 51 -11.14 4.26 6.72
N ALA A 52 -11.85 4.03 7.82
CA ALA A 52 -11.64 4.74 9.08
C ALA A 52 -10.50 4.08 9.85
N LEU A 53 -9.40 4.79 10.09
CA LEU A 53 -8.33 4.34 10.97
C LEU A 53 -8.64 4.75 12.41
N ASP A 54 -8.84 3.77 13.28
CA ASP A 54 -9.27 3.94 14.66
C ASP A 54 -10.57 4.78 14.69
N THR A 55 -10.63 5.94 15.35
CA THR A 55 -11.85 6.76 15.48
C THR A 55 -11.67 8.16 14.87
N PRO A 56 -11.66 8.28 13.53
CA PRO A 56 -11.47 9.57 12.88
C PRO A 56 -12.75 10.42 12.91
N ASP A 57 -12.56 11.73 12.91
CA ASP A 57 -13.60 12.75 12.75
C ASP A 57 -13.49 13.46 11.38
N ASN A 58 -14.30 14.50 11.16
CA ASN A 58 -14.32 15.27 9.91
C ASN A 58 -13.12 16.23 9.74
N ASN A 59 -12.28 16.39 10.76
CA ASN A 59 -11.06 17.20 10.72
C ASN A 59 -9.80 16.32 10.60
N SER A 60 -9.95 15.01 10.79
CA SER A 60 -8.89 14.02 10.70
C SER A 60 -8.31 13.94 9.30
N LEU A 61 -6.98 13.81 9.21
CA LEU A 61 -6.26 13.82 7.94
C LEU A 61 -6.59 12.60 7.07
N VAL A 62 -6.45 12.78 5.76
CA VAL A 62 -6.63 11.73 4.77
C VAL A 62 -5.28 11.28 4.24
N PHE A 63 -4.97 10.00 4.41
CA PHE A 63 -3.77 9.33 3.94
C PHE A 63 -4.10 8.45 2.74
N VAL A 64 -3.28 8.50 1.70
CA VAL A 64 -3.51 7.72 0.47
C VAL A 64 -2.56 6.54 0.42
N SER A 65 -3.07 5.36 0.05
CA SER A 65 -2.25 4.16 -0.14
C SER A 65 -2.68 3.35 -1.35
N ALA A 66 -1.82 2.42 -1.75
CA ALA A 66 -2.10 1.40 -2.74
C ALA A 66 -2.93 0.26 -2.11
N ASN A 67 -3.72 -0.45 -2.91
CA ASN A 67 -4.47 -1.62 -2.44
C ASN A 67 -3.64 -2.89 -2.24
N TYR A 68 -2.32 -2.84 -2.40
CA TYR A 68 -1.46 -3.91 -1.93
C TYR A 68 -1.46 -3.99 -0.40
N LYS A 69 -1.83 -5.13 0.17
CA LYS A 69 -2.12 -5.23 1.61
C LYS A 69 -0.92 -4.89 2.49
N MET A 70 0.32 -5.19 2.07
CA MET A 70 1.50 -4.73 2.82
C MET A 70 1.66 -3.20 2.80
N SER A 71 1.33 -2.52 1.70
CA SER A 71 1.40 -1.04 1.64
C SER A 71 0.36 -0.41 2.57
N PHE A 72 -0.85 -0.97 2.59
CA PHE A 72 -1.90 -0.60 3.53
C PHE A 72 -1.50 -0.84 4.99
N ASP A 73 -0.99 -2.04 5.30
CA ASP A 73 -0.60 -2.42 6.66
C ASP A 73 0.56 -1.57 7.20
N ARG A 74 1.54 -1.22 6.35
CA ARG A 74 2.65 -0.33 6.75
C ARG A 74 2.18 1.09 7.04
N LEU A 75 1.19 1.60 6.28
CA LEU A 75 0.62 2.92 6.52
C LEU A 75 -0.13 2.96 7.85
N ARG A 76 -1.06 2.03 8.09
CA ARG A 76 -1.84 2.03 9.34
C ARG A 76 -0.95 1.81 10.56
N GLN A 77 0.06 0.95 10.48
CA GLN A 77 1.01 0.72 11.57
C GLN A 77 1.81 1.98 11.92
N ALA A 78 2.20 2.76 10.93
CA ALA A 78 2.93 4.00 11.16
C ALA A 78 2.08 5.09 11.83
N LEU A 79 0.76 4.97 11.79
CA LEU A 79 -0.18 5.92 12.37
C LEU A 79 -0.69 5.46 13.75
N ALA A 80 0.06 4.60 14.45
CA ALA A 80 -0.28 4.20 15.81
C ALA A 80 -0.49 5.42 16.72
N GLY A 81 -1.62 5.45 17.42
CA GLY A 81 -2.02 6.59 18.26
C GLY A 81 -2.56 7.81 17.50
N ARG A 82 -2.80 7.69 16.19
CA ARG A 82 -3.34 8.77 15.34
C ARG A 82 -4.51 8.25 14.51
N SER A 83 -5.70 8.78 14.76
CA SER A 83 -6.86 8.49 13.92
C SER A 83 -6.80 9.27 12.60
N GLY A 84 -7.36 8.69 11.55
CA GLY A 84 -7.32 9.27 10.22
C GLY A 84 -8.20 8.52 9.23
N TRP A 85 -8.31 9.08 8.04
CA TRP A 85 -8.96 8.41 6.91
C TRP A 85 -7.91 7.82 6.00
N ILE A 86 -8.07 6.56 5.57
CA ILE A 86 -7.18 5.92 4.59
C ILE A 86 -7.94 5.73 3.28
N LEU A 87 -7.55 6.48 2.25
CA LEU A 87 -8.05 6.34 0.89
C LEU A 87 -7.16 5.35 0.13
N VAL A 88 -7.71 4.16 -0.14
CA VAL A 88 -7.01 3.06 -0.82
C VAL A 88 -7.34 3.07 -2.32
N LEU A 89 -6.33 3.28 -3.15
CA LEU A 89 -6.44 3.29 -4.61
C LEU A 89 -6.39 1.89 -5.20
N ASP A 90 -7.09 1.66 -6.32
CA ASP A 90 -7.03 0.39 -7.04
C ASP A 90 -5.76 0.24 -7.88
N THR A 91 -4.72 -0.25 -7.24
CA THR A 91 -3.42 -0.55 -7.85
C THR A 91 -3.27 -2.00 -8.30
N LYS A 92 -4.36 -2.76 -8.41
CA LYS A 92 -4.33 -4.19 -8.79
C LYS A 92 -3.42 -5.05 -7.91
N GLY A 93 -3.31 -4.73 -6.62
CA GLY A 93 -2.44 -5.43 -5.67
C GLY A 93 -0.95 -5.10 -5.82
N ILE A 94 -0.59 -4.00 -6.50
CA ILE A 94 0.80 -3.56 -6.69
C ILE A 94 1.14 -2.48 -5.65
N ASN A 95 2.37 -2.49 -5.12
CA ASN A 95 2.82 -1.48 -4.16
C ASN A 95 2.85 -0.06 -4.78
N VAL A 96 2.90 0.97 -3.93
CA VAL A 96 2.86 2.39 -4.34
C VAL A 96 3.87 2.75 -5.44
N TRP A 97 5.16 2.42 -5.27
CA TRP A 97 6.22 2.83 -6.21
C TRP A 97 6.05 2.18 -7.59
N CYS A 98 5.88 0.86 -7.62
CA CYS A 98 5.68 0.13 -8.87
C CYS A 98 4.35 0.53 -9.55
N ALA A 99 3.30 0.77 -8.76
CA ALA A 99 2.00 1.18 -9.29
C ALA A 99 2.04 2.61 -9.84
N ALA A 100 2.82 3.51 -9.25
CA ALA A 100 3.01 4.87 -9.75
C ALA A 100 3.73 4.87 -11.10
N GLY A 101 4.81 4.09 -11.23
CA GLY A 101 5.52 3.91 -12.51
C GLY A 101 4.65 3.25 -13.59
N LYS A 102 3.73 2.36 -13.20
CA LYS A 102 2.76 1.71 -14.11
C LYS A 102 1.50 2.55 -14.39
N GLY A 103 1.32 3.70 -13.72
CA GLY A 103 0.15 4.57 -13.87
C GLY A 103 -1.12 4.16 -13.10
N THR A 104 -1.13 3.01 -12.41
CA THR A 104 -2.32 2.56 -11.63
C THR A 104 -2.44 3.27 -10.29
N PHE A 105 -1.32 3.69 -9.68
CA PHE A 105 -1.32 4.71 -8.63
C PHE A 105 -1.25 6.08 -9.31
N GLY A 106 -2.34 6.45 -9.98
CA GLY A 106 -2.39 7.55 -10.93
C GLY A 106 -3.34 8.67 -10.56
N THR A 107 -3.21 9.81 -11.22
CA THR A 107 -4.08 10.99 -11.04
C THR A 107 -5.56 10.64 -11.26
N GLU A 108 -5.87 9.92 -12.33
CA GLU A 108 -7.24 9.55 -12.68
C GLU A 108 -7.87 8.64 -11.64
N GLU A 109 -7.15 7.59 -11.22
CA GLU A 109 -7.60 6.68 -10.18
C GLU A 109 -7.79 7.41 -8.84
N LEU A 110 -6.87 8.31 -8.46
CA LEU A 110 -7.02 9.11 -7.25
C LEU A 110 -8.29 9.96 -7.29
N VAL A 111 -8.51 10.72 -8.37
CA VAL A 111 -9.71 11.55 -8.53
C VAL A 111 -10.97 10.69 -8.50
N LYS A 112 -10.99 9.59 -9.25
CA LYS A 112 -12.11 8.64 -9.25
C LYS A 112 -12.40 8.10 -7.84
N ARG A 113 -11.36 7.82 -7.05
CA ARG A 113 -11.52 7.29 -5.69
C ARG A 113 -12.01 8.36 -4.71
N ILE A 114 -11.59 9.61 -4.88
CA ILE A 114 -12.11 10.76 -4.11
C ILE A 114 -13.62 10.92 -4.33
N GLU A 115 -14.08 10.89 -5.59
CA GLU A 115 -15.50 11.06 -5.90
C GLU A 115 -16.33 9.85 -5.46
N SER A 116 -15.90 8.63 -5.82
CA SER A 116 -16.68 7.41 -5.53
C SER A 116 -16.77 7.06 -4.05
N SER A 117 -15.80 7.49 -3.23
CA SER A 117 -15.87 7.36 -1.76
C SER A 117 -16.69 8.47 -1.08
N GLY A 118 -17.12 9.49 -1.83
CA GLY A 118 -17.79 10.66 -1.26
C GLY A 118 -16.90 11.43 -0.26
N LEU A 119 -15.57 11.38 -0.41
CA LEU A 119 -14.63 11.93 0.56
C LEU A 119 -14.92 13.41 0.91
N LYS A 120 -15.40 14.20 -0.06
CA LYS A 120 -15.78 15.60 0.12
C LYS A 120 -16.84 15.84 1.20
N LYS A 121 -17.68 14.84 1.49
CA LYS A 121 -18.73 14.86 2.52
C LYS A 121 -18.23 14.34 3.87
N VAL A 122 -17.14 13.56 3.87
CA VAL A 122 -16.58 12.94 5.08
C VAL A 122 -15.66 13.90 5.82
N VAL A 123 -14.87 14.71 5.08
CA VAL A 123 -13.93 15.66 5.67
C VAL A 123 -14.24 17.12 5.33
N ASN A 124 -14.02 18.01 6.30
CA ASN A 124 -14.23 19.46 6.18
C ASN A 124 -13.07 20.18 5.47
N HIS A 125 -11.95 19.49 5.24
CA HIS A 125 -10.77 20.05 4.58
C HIS A 125 -10.56 19.45 3.19
N ARG A 126 -9.57 19.97 2.46
CA ARG A 126 -9.18 19.52 1.11
C ARG A 126 -7.68 19.25 1.05
N LYS A 127 -7.20 18.36 1.93
CA LYS A 127 -5.79 17.97 2.06
C LYS A 127 -5.67 16.46 1.98
N LEU A 128 -4.75 15.97 1.16
CA LEU A 128 -4.42 14.54 1.03
C LEU A 128 -2.93 14.37 1.30
N ILE A 129 -2.57 13.40 2.14
CA ILE A 129 -1.19 13.02 2.40
C ILE A 129 -0.87 11.80 1.55
N LEU A 130 0.02 11.97 0.57
CA LEU A 130 0.46 10.93 -0.35
C LEU A 130 1.88 10.47 -0.02
N PRO A 131 2.26 9.21 -0.27
CA PRO A 131 3.65 8.78 -0.17
C PRO A 131 4.51 9.49 -1.23
N GLN A 132 5.75 9.87 -0.89
CA GLN A 132 6.68 10.52 -1.83
C GLN A 132 6.88 9.70 -3.11
N LEU A 133 6.97 8.39 -2.96
CA LEU A 133 7.17 7.43 -4.05
C LEU A 133 5.97 7.30 -5.00
N GLY A 134 4.83 7.92 -4.67
CA GLY A 134 3.67 8.02 -5.56
C GLY A 134 3.73 9.21 -6.53
N ALA A 135 4.66 10.15 -6.33
CA ALA A 135 4.74 11.39 -7.12
C ALA A 135 4.84 11.18 -8.64
N PRO A 136 5.58 10.18 -9.17
CA PRO A 136 5.66 9.97 -10.62
C PRO A 136 4.32 9.67 -11.30
N GLY A 137 3.36 9.06 -10.59
CA GLY A 137 2.05 8.71 -11.15
C GLY A 137 0.98 9.80 -10.96
N ILE A 138 1.20 10.74 -10.05
CA ILE A 138 0.18 11.70 -9.61
C ILE A 138 0.62 13.13 -9.87
N ALA A 139 -0.10 13.80 -10.78
CA ALA A 139 0.03 15.21 -11.05
C ALA A 139 -0.80 16.01 -10.03
N ALA A 140 -0.16 16.45 -8.94
CA ALA A 140 -0.80 17.19 -7.85
C ALA A 140 -1.64 18.40 -8.31
N HIS A 141 -1.17 19.13 -9.33
CA HIS A 141 -1.89 20.29 -9.88
C HIS A 141 -3.21 19.86 -10.56
N LYS A 142 -3.23 18.75 -11.31
CA LYS A 142 -4.46 18.20 -11.91
C LYS A 142 -5.42 17.69 -10.86
N VAL A 143 -4.92 17.02 -9.81
CA VAL A 143 -5.76 16.58 -8.68
C VAL A 143 -6.45 17.78 -8.04
N LYS A 144 -5.72 18.88 -7.78
CA LYS A 144 -6.30 20.11 -7.23
C LYS A 144 -7.33 20.72 -8.17
N GLN A 145 -7.03 20.81 -9.46
CA GLN A 145 -7.94 21.39 -10.45
C GLN A 145 -9.25 20.61 -10.56
N ILE A 146 -9.20 19.27 -10.54
CA ILE A 146 -10.37 18.42 -10.79
C ILE A 146 -11.16 18.16 -9.50
N SER A 147 -10.47 17.79 -8.41
CA SER A 147 -11.12 17.35 -7.16
C SER A 147 -11.22 18.44 -6.09
N GLY A 148 -10.44 19.53 -6.23
CA GLY A 148 -10.27 20.55 -5.20
C GLY A 148 -9.31 20.17 -4.07
N PHE A 149 -8.82 18.93 -4.01
CA PHE A 149 -7.90 18.47 -2.96
C PHE A 149 -6.45 18.87 -3.25
N ASN A 150 -5.78 19.40 -2.23
CA ASN A 150 -4.36 19.68 -2.25
C ASN A 150 -3.59 18.43 -1.83
N VAL A 151 -2.64 18.01 -2.69
CA VAL A 151 -1.74 16.90 -2.43
C VAL A 151 -0.53 17.40 -1.65
N HIS A 152 -0.26 16.77 -0.51
CA HIS A 152 0.97 16.91 0.25
C HIS A 152 1.74 15.60 0.16
N TYR A 153 2.97 15.63 -0.35
CA TYR A 153 3.83 14.47 -0.35
C TYR A 153 4.51 14.33 1.02
N GLY A 154 4.19 13.23 1.69
CA GLY A 154 4.82 12.78 2.92
C GLY A 154 6.18 12.11 2.66
N PRO A 155 6.76 11.46 3.67
CA PRO A 155 8.07 10.82 3.57
C PRO A 155 8.09 9.59 2.65
N ILE A 156 9.29 9.10 2.32
CA ILE A 156 9.48 7.82 1.63
C ILE A 156 9.08 6.64 2.52
N ARG A 157 9.48 6.68 3.79
CA ARG A 157 9.18 5.61 4.76
C ARG A 157 7.94 5.98 5.54
N ALA A 158 7.01 5.04 5.68
CA ALA A 158 5.83 5.24 6.50
C ALA A 158 6.19 5.54 7.96
N GLU A 159 7.26 4.94 8.49
CA GLU A 159 7.75 5.14 9.86
C GLU A 159 8.10 6.59 10.20
N ASP A 160 8.47 7.40 9.20
CA ASP A 160 8.78 8.82 9.38
C ASP A 160 7.52 9.71 9.40
N LEU A 161 6.34 9.13 9.09
CA LEU A 161 5.09 9.87 8.92
C LEU A 161 4.65 10.62 10.19
N PRO A 162 4.71 10.04 11.41
CA PRO A 162 4.38 10.78 12.63
C PRO A 162 5.22 12.05 12.81
N VAL A 163 6.54 11.94 12.63
CA VAL A 163 7.48 13.07 12.77
C VAL A 163 7.19 14.14 11.69
N TYR A 164 6.90 13.72 10.47
CA TYR A 164 6.48 14.62 9.39
C TYR A 164 5.19 15.40 9.71
N LEU A 165 4.21 14.74 10.34
CA LEU A 165 2.96 15.36 10.75
C LEU A 165 3.18 16.37 11.88
N ASP A 166 3.94 15.99 12.91
CA ASP A 166 4.26 16.87 14.04
C ASP A 166 5.07 18.10 13.63
N ALA A 167 5.91 17.96 12.60
CA ALA A 167 6.64 19.06 11.99
C ALA A 167 5.79 19.98 11.09
N GLY A 168 4.46 19.80 11.05
CA GLY A 168 3.55 20.61 10.24
C GLY A 168 3.72 20.40 8.74
N PHE A 169 3.84 19.13 8.32
CA PHE A 169 4.01 18.72 6.92
C PHE A 169 5.37 19.11 6.29
N LYS A 170 6.41 19.27 7.13
CA LYS A 170 7.77 19.59 6.68
C LYS A 170 8.65 18.34 6.71
N ALA A 171 8.91 17.79 5.52
CA ALA A 171 9.81 16.66 5.37
C ALA A 171 11.29 17.12 5.43
N THR A 172 12.10 16.42 6.23
CA THR A 172 13.56 16.61 6.23
C THR A 172 14.20 16.02 4.97
N ALA A 173 15.45 16.39 4.69
CA ALA A 173 16.19 15.82 3.56
C ALA A 173 16.32 14.28 3.65
N GLN A 174 16.56 13.77 4.87
CA GLN A 174 16.70 12.32 5.11
C GLN A 174 15.42 11.54 4.79
N MET A 175 14.24 12.10 5.10
CA MET A 175 12.94 11.49 4.78
C MET A 175 12.67 11.35 3.28
N ARG A 176 13.45 12.04 2.43
CA ARG A 176 13.35 12.01 0.97
C ARG A 176 14.41 11.12 0.32
N ILE A 177 15.25 10.43 1.09
CA ILE A 177 16.33 9.60 0.58
C ILE A 177 16.10 8.13 0.98
N LYS A 178 16.32 7.23 0.01
CA LYS A 178 16.34 5.78 0.25
C LYS A 178 17.75 5.25 0.03
N THR A 179 18.36 4.71 1.09
CA THR A 179 19.78 4.30 1.09
C THR A 179 20.02 2.86 0.63
N PHE A 180 18.97 2.02 0.55
CA PHE A 180 19.03 0.62 0.12
C PHE A 180 20.19 -0.20 0.72
N PRO A 181 20.38 -0.22 2.06
CA PRO A 181 21.40 -1.05 2.69
C PRO A 181 21.12 -2.55 2.47
N LEU A 182 22.13 -3.39 2.70
CA LEU A 182 22.04 -4.85 2.49
C LEU A 182 20.81 -5.47 3.16
N LYS A 183 20.48 -5.06 4.39
CA LYS A 183 19.29 -5.54 5.10
C LYS A 183 17.98 -5.24 4.35
N GLU A 184 17.86 -4.09 3.71
CA GLU A 184 16.67 -3.74 2.93
C GLU A 184 16.60 -4.53 1.61
N ARG A 185 17.75 -4.80 0.98
CA ARG A 185 17.82 -5.62 -0.24
C ARG A 185 17.50 -7.09 0.06
N ALA A 186 17.96 -7.60 1.19
CA ALA A 186 17.74 -8.98 1.64
C ALA A 186 16.24 -9.34 1.79
N VAL A 187 15.37 -8.33 1.92
CA VAL A 187 13.92 -8.50 1.97
C VAL A 187 13.34 -9.13 0.68
N LEU A 188 14.07 -9.08 -0.44
CA LEU A 188 13.71 -9.69 -1.72
C LEU A 188 14.17 -11.15 -1.85
N ILE A 189 15.16 -11.59 -1.07
CA ILE A 189 15.73 -12.95 -1.15
C ILE A 189 14.65 -14.05 -1.09
N PRO A 190 13.61 -13.99 -0.24
CA PRO A 190 12.64 -15.08 -0.16
C PRO A 190 11.87 -15.33 -1.47
N ILE A 191 11.51 -14.27 -2.21
CA ILE A 191 10.80 -14.44 -3.48
C ILE A 191 11.76 -14.94 -4.57
N GLU A 192 12.98 -14.40 -4.61
CA GLU A 192 14.02 -14.82 -5.56
C GLU A 192 14.40 -16.28 -5.36
N LEU A 193 14.52 -16.74 -4.10
CA LEU A 193 14.81 -18.14 -3.79
C LEU A 193 13.68 -19.07 -4.25
N VAL A 194 12.42 -18.70 -4.01
CA VAL A 194 11.26 -19.51 -4.45
C VAL A 194 11.18 -19.59 -5.97
N GLU A 195 11.45 -18.49 -6.69
CA GLU A 195 11.49 -18.46 -8.15
C GLU A 195 12.66 -19.29 -8.70
N ALA A 196 13.84 -19.17 -8.11
CA ALA A 196 15.01 -19.98 -8.46
C ALA A 196 14.79 -21.47 -8.23
N MET A 197 14.18 -21.86 -7.09
CA MET A 197 13.86 -23.26 -6.80
C MET A 197 12.87 -23.85 -7.81
N LYS A 198 11.85 -23.08 -8.23
CA LYS A 198 10.90 -23.53 -9.26
C LYS A 198 11.61 -23.77 -10.59
N ALA A 199 12.42 -22.81 -11.03
CA ALA A 199 13.20 -22.95 -12.25
C ALA A 199 14.13 -24.16 -12.17
N PHE A 200 14.85 -24.32 -11.06
CA PHE A 200 15.73 -25.45 -10.80
C PHE A 200 14.99 -26.79 -10.89
N LEU A 201 13.84 -26.94 -10.23
CA LEU A 201 13.06 -28.19 -10.26
C LEU A 201 12.55 -28.55 -11.66
N ILE A 202 12.13 -27.55 -12.44
CA ILE A 202 11.72 -27.75 -13.85
C ILE A 202 12.92 -28.22 -14.67
N THR A 203 14.04 -27.52 -14.59
CA THR A 203 15.26 -27.85 -15.33
C THR A 203 15.81 -29.23 -14.92
N ALA A 204 15.87 -29.53 -13.62
CA ALA A 204 16.31 -30.82 -13.10
C ALA A 204 15.40 -31.97 -13.56
N SER A 205 14.08 -31.76 -13.60
CA SER A 205 13.14 -32.76 -14.11
C SER A 205 13.34 -33.05 -15.60
N VAL A 206 13.59 -32.01 -16.41
CA VAL A 206 13.91 -32.15 -17.84
C VAL A 206 15.20 -32.94 -18.03
N PHE A 207 16.27 -32.60 -17.31
CA PHE A 207 17.53 -33.34 -17.38
C PHE A 207 17.40 -34.78 -16.89
N PHE A 208 16.61 -35.03 -15.85
CA PHE A 208 16.34 -36.38 -15.35
C PHE A 208 15.65 -37.25 -16.41
N ILE A 209 14.64 -36.72 -17.11
CA ILE A 209 13.95 -37.44 -18.20
C ILE A 209 14.91 -37.71 -19.36
N ILE A 210 15.71 -36.72 -19.79
CA ILE A 210 16.70 -36.89 -20.86
C ILE A 210 17.73 -37.97 -20.48
N SER A 211 18.22 -37.95 -19.24
CA SER A 211 19.17 -38.94 -18.74
C SER A 211 18.58 -40.35 -18.70
N GLY A 212 17.29 -40.50 -18.46
CA GLY A 212 16.61 -41.81 -18.45
C GLY A 212 16.38 -42.39 -19.85
N ILE A 213 16.33 -41.56 -20.89
CA ILE A 213 16.12 -41.99 -22.29
C ILE A 213 17.46 -42.19 -23.03
N GLY A 214 18.53 -41.49 -22.63
CA GLY A 214 19.85 -41.52 -23.29
C GLY A 214 20.92 -42.37 -22.61
N GLY A 215 20.59 -43.17 -21.59
CA GLY A 215 21.54 -44.08 -20.95
C GLY A 215 21.92 -45.27 -21.86
N PRO A 216 23.16 -45.77 -21.82
CA PRO A 216 23.57 -46.91 -22.65
C PRO A 216 22.78 -48.16 -22.26
N LEU A 217 22.28 -48.88 -23.28
CA LEU A 217 21.81 -50.28 -23.19
C LEU A 217 22.98 -51.21 -22.86
#